data_AF-A0A956LNC2-F1
#
_entry.id   AF-A0A956LNC2-F1
#
_cell.length_a   1.000
_cell.length_b   1.000
_cell.length_c   1.000
_cell.angle_alpha   90.00
_cell.angle_beta   90.00
_cell.angle_gamma   90.00
#
_symmetry.space_group_name_H-M   'P 1'
#
loop_
_entity.id
_entity.type
_entity.pdbx_description
1 polymer ?
#
loop_
_entity_poly.entity_id
_entity_poly.type
_entity_poly.pdbx_seq_one_letter_code
_entity_poly.pdbx_strand_id
1 'polypeptide(L)'
;MPDRHALLIGINRYPKIRGAELAGCHNDVELMRSLLERRFSFPPRNLEILLDEQATQAGIRAAFARLIARVSRDDIAYVHYSGHGSRLRDPSRSDRVIESLVPHDSGRSPLGPNRDILDRELDAWVRQLDDAGARVVLVFDCCHSGSVTRDVAMGMAAARARQIPPDYRDPGTSYEGARTGAEDTTRDIIFEARKRLSGWLSESREALLIAACRAEEKACEHAATVGDAIVRHGALTYFLAQALARARPDASWGSVFETIAPKITAAHPLQHPLLEGRPWTALFPDASSRSSAEDGQGRSEVARREHAEDWGLLARAVTRIDGDEVTIAGGAAHGLVVGSLWDVYAPFVMRPGAGDEPIALVQLTRVGACAATGVIRERPGGAAVEPGARMLERATPPRHPPLAIHIDLHEGSSRDALARELSSSPALRVIDPYADPADLRVRLVPARSVAVDGDPCPLLGTVRQSSWAVVGPDGRLAARLIPVGGDAPSVLLGA
;
A
#
# COMPACT_ATOMS: atom_id res chain seq x y z
N MET A 1 15.67 -23.72 16.57
CA MET A 1 15.63 -22.43 15.86
C MET A 1 14.57 -22.54 14.78
N PRO A 2 13.86 -21.46 14.44
CA PRO A 2 12.89 -21.48 13.34
C PRO A 2 13.64 -21.75 12.04
N ASP A 3 13.11 -22.61 11.19
CA ASP A 3 13.70 -22.89 9.89
C ASP A 3 13.20 -21.87 8.85
N ARG A 4 13.95 -21.76 7.75
CA ARG A 4 13.79 -20.71 6.75
C ARG A 4 13.55 -21.37 5.39
N HIS A 5 12.33 -21.24 4.88
CA HIS A 5 11.86 -21.88 3.65
C HIS A 5 11.57 -20.82 2.60
N ALA A 6 11.90 -21.09 1.33
CA ALA A 6 11.48 -20.22 0.25
C ALA A 6 10.95 -20.96 -0.97
N LEU A 7 10.01 -20.32 -1.65
CA LEU A 7 9.52 -20.70 -2.97
C LEU A 7 9.82 -19.55 -3.95
N LEU A 8 10.68 -19.81 -4.94
CA LEU A 8 11.14 -18.81 -5.91
C LEU A 8 10.65 -19.21 -7.31
N ILE A 9 9.78 -18.39 -7.90
CA ILE A 9 9.13 -18.67 -9.18
C ILE A 9 9.57 -17.61 -10.20
N GLY A 10 10.13 -18.05 -11.33
CA GLY A 10 10.68 -17.18 -12.37
C GLY A 10 10.27 -17.64 -13.77
N ILE A 11 9.43 -16.86 -14.46
CA ILE A 11 8.85 -17.27 -15.74
C ILE A 11 9.19 -16.27 -16.82
N ASN A 12 10.15 -16.65 -17.68
CA ASN A 12 10.53 -15.90 -18.88
C ASN A 12 9.73 -16.35 -20.11
N ARG A 13 9.44 -17.65 -20.23
CA ARG A 13 8.85 -18.25 -21.46
C ARG A 13 7.37 -18.57 -21.30
N TYR A 14 6.56 -18.22 -22.30
CA TYR A 14 5.09 -18.36 -22.31
C TYR A 14 4.61 -18.90 -23.66
N PRO A 15 4.90 -20.18 -24.00
CA PRO A 15 4.75 -20.71 -25.36
C PRO A 15 3.31 -20.70 -25.91
N LYS A 16 2.29 -20.49 -25.07
CA LYS A 16 0.87 -20.41 -25.47
C LYS A 16 0.34 -18.97 -25.53
N ILE A 17 1.19 -17.96 -25.33
CA ILE A 17 0.85 -16.53 -25.45
C ILE A 17 1.90 -15.82 -26.31
N ARG A 18 1.58 -15.60 -27.60
CA ARG A 18 2.52 -15.03 -28.56
C ARG A 18 2.99 -13.62 -28.14
N GLY A 19 4.30 -13.46 -27.98
CA GLY A 19 4.93 -12.17 -27.66
C GLY A 19 5.07 -11.85 -26.17
N ALA A 20 4.68 -12.79 -25.29
CA ALA A 20 4.79 -12.67 -23.83
C ALA A 20 6.19 -13.00 -23.26
N GLU A 21 7.23 -13.00 -24.08
CA GLU A 21 8.56 -13.46 -23.65
C GLU A 21 9.30 -12.37 -22.83
N LEU A 22 9.60 -12.69 -21.58
CA LEU A 22 10.41 -11.88 -20.67
C LEU A 22 11.87 -12.39 -20.67
N ALA A 23 12.79 -11.59 -20.14
CA ALA A 23 14.22 -11.92 -20.08
C ALA A 23 14.80 -11.86 -18.66
N GLY A 24 14.20 -11.09 -17.75
CA GLY A 24 14.74 -10.85 -16.41
C GLY A 24 14.32 -11.80 -15.30
N CYS A 25 13.30 -12.64 -15.49
CA CYS A 25 12.68 -13.36 -14.38
C CYS A 25 13.56 -14.48 -13.79
N HIS A 26 14.42 -15.10 -14.60
CA HIS A 26 15.42 -16.04 -14.09
C HIS A 26 16.52 -15.33 -13.31
N ASN A 27 16.94 -14.14 -13.76
CA ASN A 27 17.97 -13.35 -13.08
C ASN A 27 17.47 -12.82 -11.72
N ASP A 28 16.19 -12.49 -11.62
CA ASP A 28 15.51 -12.13 -10.36
C ASP A 28 15.54 -13.28 -9.35
N VAL A 29 15.13 -14.48 -9.79
CA VAL A 29 15.16 -15.70 -8.96
C VAL A 29 16.58 -16.01 -8.49
N GLU A 30 17.57 -15.96 -9.39
CA GLU A 30 18.96 -16.24 -9.03
C GLU A 30 19.50 -15.23 -8.00
N LEU A 31 19.27 -13.94 -8.20
CA LEU A 31 19.78 -12.91 -7.29
C LEU A 31 19.07 -12.94 -5.93
N MET A 32 17.78 -13.31 -5.87
CA MET A 32 17.10 -13.53 -4.58
C MET A 32 17.54 -14.83 -3.90
N ARG A 33 17.66 -15.94 -4.63
CA ARG A 33 18.22 -17.21 -4.13
C ARG A 33 19.58 -16.97 -3.49
N SER A 34 20.47 -16.35 -4.25
CA SER A 34 21.83 -15.96 -3.84
C SER A 34 21.87 -15.16 -2.53
N LEU A 35 20.91 -14.24 -2.31
CA LEU A 35 20.83 -13.44 -1.09
C LEU A 35 20.27 -14.22 0.09
N LEU A 36 19.20 -14.99 -0.12
CA LEU A 36 18.56 -15.79 0.93
C LEU A 36 19.54 -16.84 1.48
N GLU A 37 20.25 -17.54 0.60
CA GLU A 37 21.32 -18.48 0.95
C GLU A 37 22.45 -17.79 1.73
N ARG A 38 23.12 -16.81 1.10
CA ARG A 38 24.42 -16.31 1.59
C ARG A 38 24.35 -15.24 2.68
N ARG A 39 23.24 -14.50 2.78
CA ARG A 39 23.12 -13.35 3.70
C ARG A 39 22.05 -13.54 4.77
N PHE A 40 21.00 -14.32 4.51
CA PHE A 40 19.88 -14.55 5.43
C PHE A 40 19.75 -15.99 5.93
N SER A 41 20.75 -16.83 5.61
CA SER A 41 20.93 -18.20 6.11
C SER A 41 19.74 -19.14 5.83
N PHE A 42 19.07 -18.98 4.69
CA PHE A 42 18.10 -19.96 4.21
C PHE A 42 18.86 -21.22 3.76
N PRO A 43 18.59 -22.41 4.34
CA PRO A 43 19.27 -23.63 3.93
C PRO A 43 18.91 -24.00 2.48
N PRO A 44 19.88 -24.35 1.61
CA PRO A 44 19.59 -24.68 0.21
C PRO A 44 18.55 -25.80 0.03
N ARG A 45 18.47 -26.76 0.96
CA ARG A 45 17.44 -27.82 1.00
C ARG A 45 15.99 -27.33 1.17
N ASN A 46 15.80 -26.10 1.64
CA ASN A 46 14.50 -25.48 1.89
C ASN A 46 14.17 -24.40 0.84
N LEU A 47 15.01 -24.26 -0.20
CA LEU A 47 14.79 -23.36 -1.33
C LEU A 47 14.22 -24.17 -2.50
N GLU A 48 12.93 -24.01 -2.74
CA GLU A 48 12.26 -24.59 -3.90
C GLU A 48 12.16 -23.58 -5.02
N ILE A 49 12.55 -23.99 -6.23
CA ILE A 49 12.66 -23.10 -7.39
C ILE A 49 11.85 -23.69 -8.54
N LEU A 50 11.03 -22.86 -9.18
CA LEU A 50 10.32 -23.20 -10.41
C LEU A 50 10.67 -22.21 -11.51
N LEU A 51 11.34 -22.68 -12.56
CA LEU A 51 11.63 -21.91 -13.77
C LEU A 51 10.83 -22.44 -14.97
N ASP A 52 10.26 -21.53 -15.77
CA ASP A 52 9.55 -21.79 -17.02
C ASP A 52 8.68 -23.07 -17.01
N GLU A 53 9.07 -24.16 -17.68
CA GLU A 53 8.28 -25.40 -17.80
C GLU A 53 7.92 -26.05 -16.45
N GLN A 54 8.65 -25.72 -15.39
CA GLN A 54 8.38 -26.17 -14.02
C GLN A 54 7.26 -25.32 -13.38
N ALA A 55 7.18 -24.04 -13.74
CA ALA A 55 6.21 -23.06 -13.25
C ALA A 55 4.88 -23.12 -14.04
N THR A 56 4.35 -24.33 -14.20
CA THR A 56 2.98 -24.59 -14.66
C THR A 56 1.97 -24.31 -13.55
N GLN A 57 0.68 -24.19 -13.86
CA GLN A 57 -0.37 -24.04 -12.85
C GLN A 57 -0.32 -25.17 -11.81
N ALA A 58 -0.16 -26.41 -12.29
CA ALA A 58 -0.03 -27.59 -11.42
C ALA A 58 1.28 -27.60 -10.63
N GLY A 59 2.40 -27.19 -11.23
CA GLY A 59 3.71 -27.09 -10.58
C GLY A 59 3.71 -26.09 -9.42
N ILE A 60 3.15 -24.89 -9.64
CA ILE A 60 3.01 -23.83 -8.63
C ILE A 60 2.10 -24.30 -7.49
N ARG A 61 0.91 -24.85 -7.79
CA ARG A 61 0.00 -25.42 -6.77
C ARG A 61 0.69 -26.50 -5.93
N ALA A 62 1.43 -27.40 -6.55
CA ALA A 62 2.16 -28.46 -5.85
C ALA A 62 3.32 -27.93 -5.00
N ALA A 63 3.99 -26.85 -5.41
CA ALA A 63 5.05 -26.21 -4.63
C ALA A 63 4.53 -25.47 -3.40
N PHE A 64 3.39 -24.76 -3.52
CA PHE A 64 2.70 -24.19 -2.37
C PHE A 64 2.25 -25.27 -1.39
N ALA A 65 1.67 -26.38 -1.86
CA ALA A 65 1.31 -27.51 -1.01
C ALA A 65 2.54 -28.11 -0.26
N ARG A 66 3.70 -28.23 -0.94
CA ARG A 66 4.96 -28.65 -0.30
C ARG A 66 5.51 -27.63 0.68
N LEU A 67 5.33 -26.32 0.44
CA LEU A 67 5.73 -25.27 1.38
C LEU A 67 4.86 -25.34 2.65
N ILE A 68 3.53 -25.34 2.49
CA ILE A 68 2.55 -25.46 3.58
C ILE A 68 2.81 -26.71 4.43
N ALA A 69 3.10 -27.86 3.81
CA ALA A 69 3.39 -29.10 4.53
C ALA A 69 4.76 -29.15 5.25
N ARG A 70 5.66 -28.19 5.02
CA ARG A 70 7.01 -28.13 5.63
C ARG A 70 7.16 -27.05 6.69
N VAL A 71 6.43 -25.94 6.59
CA VAL A 71 6.54 -24.85 7.57
C VAL A 71 5.93 -25.25 8.90
N SER A 72 6.53 -24.78 9.98
CA SER A 72 6.03 -24.92 11.35
C SER A 72 5.93 -23.56 12.03
N ARG A 73 5.36 -23.55 13.24
CA ARG A 73 5.25 -22.32 14.04
C ARG A 73 6.62 -21.66 14.21
N ASP A 74 6.65 -20.34 14.01
CA ASP A 74 7.83 -19.47 14.06
C ASP A 74 8.79 -19.57 12.85
N ASP A 75 8.63 -20.55 11.95
CA ASP A 75 9.37 -20.62 10.68
C ASP A 75 9.11 -19.41 9.80
N ILE A 76 9.99 -19.19 8.81
CA ILE A 76 9.81 -18.15 7.81
C ILE A 76 9.49 -18.78 6.45
N ALA A 77 8.40 -18.31 5.84
CA ALA A 77 7.97 -18.67 4.49
C ALA A 77 8.16 -17.46 3.56
N TYR A 78 9.25 -17.46 2.77
CA TYR A 78 9.50 -16.42 1.77
C TYR A 78 9.03 -16.89 0.38
N VAL A 79 8.15 -16.15 -0.27
CA VAL A 79 7.63 -16.48 -1.60
C VAL A 79 7.95 -15.34 -2.55
N HIS A 80 8.65 -15.66 -3.63
CA HIS A 80 9.01 -14.72 -4.69
C HIS A 80 8.37 -15.14 -6.00
N TYR A 81 7.67 -14.22 -6.65
CA TYR A 81 7.15 -14.41 -8.00
C TYR A 81 7.70 -13.32 -8.92
N SER A 82 8.39 -13.73 -9.98
CA SER A 82 8.84 -12.88 -11.07
C SER A 82 8.31 -13.43 -12.40
N GLY A 83 7.47 -12.65 -13.06
CA GLY A 83 6.75 -13.09 -14.25
C GLY A 83 5.60 -12.16 -14.61
N HIS A 84 4.71 -12.64 -15.46
CA HIS A 84 3.52 -11.91 -15.87
C HIS A 84 2.40 -12.00 -14.83
N GLY A 85 1.69 -10.90 -14.62
CA GLY A 85 0.37 -10.89 -13.99
C GLY A 85 -0.72 -10.51 -15.00
N SER A 86 -1.96 -10.81 -14.64
CA SER A 86 -3.15 -10.55 -15.46
C SER A 86 -4.40 -10.42 -14.58
N ARG A 87 -5.56 -10.36 -15.24
CA ARG A 87 -6.87 -10.10 -14.62
C ARG A 87 -7.93 -10.98 -15.23
N LEU A 88 -8.98 -11.27 -14.49
CA LEU A 88 -10.26 -11.73 -15.03
C LEU A 88 -11.42 -10.93 -14.45
N ARG A 89 -12.54 -10.90 -15.19
CA ARG A 89 -13.80 -10.40 -14.64
C ARG A 89 -14.36 -11.48 -13.70
N ASP A 90 -14.82 -11.10 -12.51
CA ASP A 90 -15.41 -12.05 -11.56
C ASP A 90 -16.71 -12.65 -12.15
N PRO A 91 -16.80 -13.98 -12.35
CA PRO A 91 -17.99 -14.62 -12.91
C PRO A 91 -19.26 -14.46 -12.06
N SER A 92 -19.12 -14.19 -10.75
CA SER A 92 -20.25 -13.99 -9.82
C SER A 92 -20.63 -12.52 -9.62
N ARG A 93 -19.67 -11.60 -9.82
CA ARG A 93 -19.77 -10.17 -9.48
C ARG A 93 -19.28 -9.35 -10.66
N SER A 94 -20.18 -9.02 -11.57
CA SER A 94 -19.82 -8.41 -12.87
C SER A 94 -19.16 -7.02 -12.75
N ASP A 95 -19.26 -6.40 -11.59
CA ASP A 95 -18.60 -5.16 -11.14
C ASP A 95 -17.14 -5.36 -10.70
N ARG A 96 -16.72 -6.60 -10.37
CA ARG A 96 -15.43 -6.93 -9.79
C ARG A 96 -14.44 -7.49 -10.81
N VAL A 97 -13.17 -7.17 -10.59
CA VAL A 97 -12.01 -7.77 -11.23
C VAL A 97 -11.27 -8.63 -10.19
N ILE A 98 -10.79 -9.79 -10.61
CA ILE A 98 -9.92 -10.69 -9.85
C ILE A 98 -8.53 -10.59 -10.47
N GLU A 99 -7.51 -10.45 -9.63
CA GLU A 99 -6.10 -10.43 -10.06
C GLU A 99 -5.58 -11.86 -10.26
N SER A 100 -4.56 -12.04 -11.10
CA SER A 100 -3.96 -13.35 -11.31
C SER A 100 -2.47 -13.30 -11.64
N LEU A 101 -1.77 -14.36 -11.26
CA LEU A 101 -0.43 -14.68 -11.78
C LEU A 101 -0.59 -15.57 -13.02
N VAL A 102 0.30 -15.45 -13.99
CA VAL A 102 0.24 -16.19 -15.26
C VAL A 102 1.32 -17.28 -15.28
N PRO A 103 0.98 -18.58 -15.11
CA PRO A 103 1.94 -19.66 -15.27
C PRO A 103 2.45 -19.81 -16.69
N HIS A 104 3.59 -20.50 -16.85
CA HIS A 104 4.19 -20.83 -18.16
C HIS A 104 3.20 -21.48 -19.13
N ASP A 105 2.29 -22.31 -18.61
CA ASP A 105 1.36 -23.11 -19.40
C ASP A 105 -0.05 -22.48 -19.52
N SER A 106 -0.22 -21.24 -19.05
CA SER A 106 -1.33 -20.37 -19.45
C SER A 106 -1.23 -19.99 -20.91
N GLY A 107 -2.39 -19.90 -21.56
CA GLY A 107 -2.55 -19.43 -22.93
C GLY A 107 -3.78 -18.55 -23.03
N ARG A 108 -3.95 -17.79 -24.12
CA ARG A 108 -5.14 -16.94 -24.36
C ARG A 108 -6.01 -17.44 -25.53
N SER A 109 -5.95 -18.74 -25.84
CA SER A 109 -6.81 -19.36 -26.85
C SER A 109 -8.26 -19.47 -26.37
N PRO A 110 -9.28 -19.05 -27.15
CA PRO A 110 -10.68 -19.13 -26.76
C PRO A 110 -11.18 -20.53 -26.37
N LEU A 111 -10.60 -21.58 -26.97
CA LEU A 111 -10.94 -22.98 -26.71
C LEU A 111 -10.02 -23.68 -25.70
N GLY A 112 -8.98 -22.98 -25.23
CA GLY A 112 -8.11 -23.50 -24.16
C GLY A 112 -8.69 -23.19 -22.77
N PRO A 113 -8.36 -23.97 -21.74
CA PRO A 113 -8.71 -23.62 -20.37
C PRO A 113 -7.99 -22.35 -19.92
N ASN A 114 -8.58 -21.64 -18.96
CA ASN A 114 -7.87 -20.68 -18.14
C ASN A 114 -6.99 -21.45 -17.14
N ARG A 115 -5.70 -21.08 -17.07
CA ARG A 115 -4.71 -21.70 -16.17
C ARG A 115 -3.99 -20.68 -15.29
N ASP A 116 -4.47 -19.44 -15.26
CA ASP A 116 -3.90 -18.44 -14.38
C ASP A 116 -4.11 -18.86 -12.91
N ILE A 117 -3.21 -18.44 -12.02
CA ILE A 117 -3.34 -18.66 -10.56
C ILE A 117 -4.02 -17.44 -9.99
N LEU A 118 -5.16 -17.62 -9.35
CA LEU A 118 -6.00 -16.49 -8.95
C LEU A 118 -5.60 -15.85 -7.60
N ASP A 119 -6.04 -14.60 -7.41
CA ASP A 119 -6.52 -14.11 -6.12
C ASP A 119 -7.57 -15.10 -5.54
N ARG A 120 -7.66 -15.22 -4.21
CA ARG A 120 -8.33 -16.31 -3.45
C ARG A 120 -7.51 -17.61 -3.35
N GLU A 121 -6.92 -18.12 -4.43
CA GLU A 121 -6.06 -19.33 -4.34
C GLU A 121 -4.82 -19.04 -3.49
N LEU A 122 -4.10 -17.98 -3.86
CA LEU A 122 -2.93 -17.52 -3.11
C LEU A 122 -3.31 -17.05 -1.69
N ASP A 123 -4.52 -16.52 -1.46
CA ASP A 123 -5.00 -16.08 -0.12
C ASP A 123 -5.20 -17.30 0.76
N ALA A 124 -5.87 -18.34 0.24
CA ALA A 124 -6.03 -19.62 0.92
C ALA A 124 -4.67 -20.24 1.28
N TRP A 125 -3.63 -20.09 0.46
CA TRP A 125 -2.27 -20.55 0.81
C TRP A 125 -1.61 -19.68 1.87
N VAL A 126 -1.73 -18.36 1.79
CA VAL A 126 -1.20 -17.44 2.81
C VAL A 126 -1.85 -17.69 4.17
N ARG A 127 -3.17 -17.91 4.21
CA ARG A 127 -3.90 -18.32 5.42
C ARG A 127 -3.35 -19.63 5.99
N GLN A 128 -3.19 -20.67 5.16
CA GLN A 128 -2.64 -21.96 5.61
C GLN A 128 -1.21 -21.83 6.19
N LEU A 129 -0.38 -20.91 5.67
CA LEU A 129 0.95 -20.63 6.22
C LEU A 129 0.87 -19.86 7.56
N ASP A 130 -0.05 -18.90 7.70
CA ASP A 130 -0.29 -18.13 8.92
C ASP A 130 -0.94 -18.99 10.03
N ASP A 131 -1.85 -19.91 9.66
CA ASP A 131 -2.47 -20.91 10.54
C ASP A 131 -1.45 -21.94 11.06
N ALA A 132 -0.45 -22.28 10.25
CA ALA A 132 0.73 -23.04 10.69
C ALA A 132 1.64 -22.23 11.66
N GLY A 133 1.39 -20.93 11.82
CA GLY A 133 2.14 -20.02 12.67
C GLY A 133 3.44 -19.52 12.07
N ALA A 134 3.60 -19.59 10.74
CA ALA A 134 4.81 -19.15 10.04
C ALA A 134 4.74 -17.66 9.69
N ARG A 135 5.89 -16.99 9.65
CA ARG A 135 6.01 -15.60 9.19
C ARG A 135 6.10 -15.57 7.67
N VAL A 136 5.06 -15.06 7.02
CA VAL A 136 4.95 -15.07 5.55
C VAL A 136 5.49 -13.77 4.95
N VAL A 137 6.38 -13.87 3.97
CA VAL A 137 6.87 -12.72 3.19
C VAL A 137 6.66 -13.00 1.71
N LEU A 138 5.83 -12.19 1.06
CA LEU A 138 5.48 -12.26 -0.35
C LEU A 138 6.20 -11.13 -1.10
N VAL A 139 6.85 -11.44 -2.22
CA VAL A 139 7.45 -10.45 -3.12
C VAL A 139 7.03 -10.75 -4.55
N PHE A 140 6.18 -9.89 -5.11
CA PHE A 140 5.59 -10.07 -6.44
C PHE A 140 6.08 -8.99 -7.41
N ASP A 141 6.90 -9.39 -8.36
CA ASP A 141 7.47 -8.55 -9.42
C ASP A 141 6.77 -8.77 -10.77
N CYS A 142 5.49 -8.42 -10.78
CA CYS A 142 4.54 -8.57 -11.89
C CYS A 142 3.57 -7.38 -11.96
N CYS A 143 2.93 -7.16 -13.12
CA CYS A 143 1.84 -6.17 -13.23
C CYS A 143 0.51 -6.74 -12.75
N HIS A 144 -0.28 -5.92 -12.07
CA HIS A 144 -1.71 -6.19 -11.85
C HIS A 144 -2.60 -5.49 -12.89
N SER A 145 -2.22 -4.32 -13.41
CA SER A 145 -3.11 -3.58 -14.31
C SER A 145 -3.34 -4.28 -15.66
N GLY A 146 -4.59 -4.21 -16.15
CA GLY A 146 -4.99 -4.72 -17.46
C GLY A 146 -4.91 -3.68 -18.60
N SER A 147 -4.26 -2.54 -18.38
CA SER A 147 -4.35 -1.37 -19.27
C SER A 147 -3.41 -1.45 -20.48
N VAL A 148 -3.97 -1.69 -21.66
CA VAL A 148 -3.24 -1.65 -22.95
C VAL A 148 -3.11 -0.21 -23.50
N THR A 149 -3.92 0.73 -23.02
CA THR A 149 -4.20 2.00 -23.72
C THR A 149 -3.17 3.13 -23.56
N ARG A 150 -2.18 3.03 -22.66
CA ARG A 150 -1.23 4.15 -22.41
C ARG A 150 0.04 4.13 -23.27
N ASP A 151 0.44 2.98 -23.83
CA ASP A 151 1.76 2.84 -24.47
C ASP A 151 1.86 3.63 -25.79
N VAL A 152 0.73 3.82 -26.48
CA VAL A 152 0.63 4.58 -27.74
C VAL A 152 0.70 6.10 -27.53
N ALA A 153 0.30 6.60 -26.35
CA ALA A 153 0.15 8.03 -26.10
C ALA A 153 1.45 8.74 -25.63
N MET A 154 2.44 7.99 -25.12
CA MET A 154 3.67 8.57 -24.55
C MET A 154 4.98 8.06 -25.16
N GLY A 155 4.92 7.32 -26.28
CA GLY A 155 6.12 6.87 -27.01
C GLY A 155 7.02 5.87 -26.26
N MET A 156 6.54 5.25 -25.18
CA MET A 156 7.31 4.35 -24.32
C MET A 156 7.48 2.93 -24.88
N ALA A 157 7.85 2.80 -26.17
CA ALA A 157 8.04 1.53 -26.85
C ALA A 157 9.23 0.66 -26.34
N ALA A 158 9.96 1.12 -25.32
CA ALA A 158 11.19 0.50 -24.83
C ALA A 158 11.04 -0.33 -23.53
N ALA A 159 9.96 -0.14 -22.77
CA ALA A 159 9.76 -0.83 -21.49
C ALA A 159 8.98 -2.15 -21.69
N ARG A 160 9.62 -3.29 -21.41
CA ARG A 160 8.94 -4.60 -21.38
C ARG A 160 8.12 -4.70 -20.10
N ALA A 161 6.82 -4.45 -20.22
CA ALA A 161 5.87 -4.56 -19.10
C ALA A 161 5.56 -6.03 -18.76
N ARG A 162 5.49 -6.33 -17.47
CA ARG A 162 5.22 -7.68 -16.93
C ARG A 162 3.72 -7.98 -16.81
N GLN A 163 2.99 -7.73 -17.90
CA GLN A 163 1.54 -7.81 -18.00
C GLN A 163 1.07 -8.70 -19.15
N ILE A 164 0.02 -9.48 -18.95
CA ILE A 164 -0.80 -10.08 -20.02
C ILE A 164 -2.20 -9.46 -20.02
N PRO A 165 -2.82 -9.19 -21.20
CA PRO A 165 -4.20 -8.70 -21.28
C PRO A 165 -5.18 -9.60 -20.51
N PRO A 166 -6.26 -9.02 -19.94
CA PRO A 166 -7.22 -9.75 -19.13
C PRO A 166 -7.77 -11.01 -19.82
N ASP A 167 -7.93 -12.07 -19.06
CA ASP A 167 -8.57 -13.30 -19.46
C ASP A 167 -10.06 -13.28 -19.11
N TYR A 168 -10.92 -13.42 -20.10
CA TYR A 168 -12.37 -13.45 -19.91
C TYR A 168 -12.94 -14.87 -19.97
N ARG A 169 -12.09 -15.90 -20.04
CA ARG A 169 -12.49 -17.31 -20.05
C ARG A 169 -12.70 -17.82 -18.62
N ASP A 170 -13.66 -18.72 -18.47
CA ASP A 170 -14.03 -19.30 -17.20
C ASP A 170 -12.81 -19.92 -16.46
N PRO A 171 -12.49 -19.48 -15.22
CA PRO A 171 -11.47 -20.09 -14.37
C PRO A 171 -11.78 -21.54 -13.93
N GLY A 172 -13.02 -22.00 -14.09
CA GLY A 172 -13.46 -23.37 -13.79
C GLY A 172 -13.29 -23.76 -12.33
N THR A 173 -12.76 -24.96 -12.07
CA THR A 173 -12.57 -25.51 -10.71
C THR A 173 -11.71 -24.63 -9.79
N SER A 174 -10.82 -23.80 -10.36
CA SER A 174 -10.03 -22.80 -9.64
C SER A 174 -10.91 -21.76 -8.91
N TYR A 175 -12.15 -21.59 -9.36
CA TYR A 175 -13.13 -20.67 -8.80
C TYR A 175 -14.06 -21.32 -7.77
N GLU A 176 -14.42 -22.59 -7.97
CA GLU A 176 -15.34 -23.32 -7.08
C GLU A 176 -14.67 -23.77 -5.78
N GLY A 177 -13.39 -24.17 -5.83
CA GLY A 177 -12.64 -24.66 -4.66
C GLY A 177 -12.44 -23.62 -3.54
N ALA A 178 -12.69 -22.34 -3.81
CA ALA A 178 -12.59 -21.25 -2.84
C ALA A 178 -13.94 -20.90 -2.15
N ARG A 179 -15.05 -21.60 -2.46
CA ARG A 179 -16.39 -21.28 -1.90
C ARG A 179 -16.65 -21.94 -0.55
N THR A 180 -15.92 -21.53 0.50
CA THR A 180 -16.26 -21.90 1.88
C THR A 180 -17.33 -20.98 2.48
N GLY A 181 -18.60 -21.31 2.19
CA GLY A 181 -19.81 -21.07 3.01
C GLY A 181 -20.11 -19.69 3.62
N ALA A 182 -21.29 -19.15 3.27
CA ALA A 182 -22.18 -18.27 4.08
C ALA A 182 -21.68 -16.95 4.72
N GLU A 183 -20.39 -16.66 4.77
CA GLU A 183 -19.80 -15.52 5.49
C GLU A 183 -19.66 -14.23 4.65
N ASP A 184 -19.97 -14.28 3.35
CA ASP A 184 -19.71 -13.19 2.38
C ASP A 184 -20.39 -11.86 2.75
N THR A 185 -21.62 -11.85 3.30
CA THR A 185 -22.34 -10.60 3.61
C THR A 185 -21.76 -9.83 4.80
N THR A 186 -21.10 -10.50 5.75
CA THR A 186 -20.37 -9.81 6.83
C THR A 186 -18.94 -9.46 6.39
N ARG A 187 -18.31 -10.31 5.56
CA ARG A 187 -17.03 -9.99 4.92
C ARG A 187 -17.13 -8.75 4.04
N ASP A 188 -18.15 -8.60 3.20
CA ASP A 188 -18.34 -7.43 2.31
C ASP A 188 -18.35 -6.09 3.09
N ILE A 189 -18.99 -6.05 4.27
CA ILE A 189 -19.02 -4.84 5.13
C ILE A 189 -17.65 -4.55 5.75
N ILE A 190 -16.91 -5.59 6.17
CA ILE A 190 -15.57 -5.46 6.74
C ILE A 190 -14.53 -5.14 5.66
N PHE A 191 -14.73 -5.63 4.43
CA PHE A 191 -13.88 -5.42 3.25
C PHE A 191 -13.95 -3.97 2.77
N GLU A 192 -15.16 -3.40 2.65
CA GLU A 192 -15.35 -1.97 2.36
C GLU A 192 -14.86 -1.07 3.52
N ALA A 193 -14.98 -1.51 4.77
CA ALA A 193 -14.49 -0.77 5.94
C ALA A 193 -12.96 -0.86 6.16
N ARG A 194 -12.26 -1.77 5.48
CA ARG A 194 -10.81 -2.00 5.63
C ARG A 194 -10.04 -1.89 4.31
N LYS A 195 -10.21 -0.77 3.60
CA LYS A 195 -9.38 -0.41 2.43
C LYS A 195 -7.88 -0.31 2.78
N ARG A 196 -7.19 -1.44 2.75
CA ARG A 196 -5.74 -1.55 2.50
C ARG A 196 -5.50 -1.57 0.98
N LEU A 197 -4.32 -1.15 0.53
CA LEU A 197 -4.05 -0.72 -0.86
C LEU A 197 -4.32 -1.80 -1.94
N SER A 198 -4.26 -3.09 -1.59
CA SER A 198 -4.57 -4.24 -2.46
C SER A 198 -5.91 -4.94 -2.12
N GLY A 199 -6.52 -4.62 -0.97
CA GLY A 199 -7.73 -5.26 -0.44
C GLY A 199 -7.55 -6.69 0.10
N TRP A 200 -6.38 -7.31 -0.05
CA TRP A 200 -6.30 -8.78 -0.06
C TRP A 200 -5.65 -9.41 1.19
N LEU A 201 -4.75 -8.69 1.88
CA LEU A 201 -4.15 -9.10 3.18
C LEU A 201 -4.99 -8.66 4.40
N SER A 202 -6.31 -8.82 4.33
CA SER A 202 -7.24 -8.22 5.30
C SER A 202 -7.40 -8.99 6.62
N GLU A 203 -7.00 -10.28 6.66
CA GLU A 203 -7.18 -11.17 7.82
C GLU A 203 -5.87 -11.77 8.40
N SER A 204 -4.75 -11.79 7.65
CA SER A 204 -3.48 -12.36 8.16
C SER A 204 -2.84 -11.51 9.27
N ARG A 205 -2.29 -12.18 10.28
CA ARG A 205 -1.66 -11.53 11.44
C ARG A 205 -0.18 -11.22 11.23
N GLU A 206 0.54 -12.08 10.50
CA GLU A 206 2.00 -12.00 10.36
C GLU A 206 2.50 -11.90 8.91
N ALA A 207 1.63 -11.95 7.89
CA ALA A 207 2.05 -11.81 6.49
C ALA A 207 2.48 -10.38 6.12
N LEU A 208 3.50 -10.28 5.25
CA LEU A 208 4.00 -9.06 4.63
C LEU A 208 4.07 -9.23 3.11
N LEU A 209 3.61 -8.24 2.34
CA LEU A 209 3.67 -8.24 0.88
C LEU A 209 4.42 -7.02 0.35
N ILE A 210 5.32 -7.25 -0.59
CA ILE A 210 5.93 -6.22 -1.43
C ILE A 210 5.51 -6.47 -2.88
N ALA A 211 4.71 -5.57 -3.45
CA ALA A 211 4.25 -5.66 -4.84
C ALA A 211 4.93 -4.58 -5.70
N ALA A 212 5.21 -4.91 -6.96
CA ALA A 212 6.03 -4.07 -7.82
C ALA A 212 5.37 -2.77 -8.30
N CYS A 213 4.04 -2.71 -8.34
CA CYS A 213 3.27 -1.54 -8.75
C CYS A 213 1.88 -1.53 -8.11
N ARG A 214 1.16 -0.40 -8.20
CA ARG A 214 -0.27 -0.34 -7.87
C ARG A 214 -1.13 -1.14 -8.86
N ALA A 215 -2.39 -1.39 -8.50
CA ALA A 215 -3.36 -2.09 -9.32
C ALA A 215 -3.62 -1.40 -10.69
N GLU A 216 -3.40 -0.10 -10.81
CA GLU A 216 -3.60 0.69 -12.04
C GLU A 216 -2.31 0.87 -12.86
N GLU A 217 -1.20 0.31 -12.41
CA GLU A 217 0.15 0.56 -12.91
C GLU A 217 0.80 -0.68 -13.55
N LYS A 218 1.99 -0.49 -14.13
CA LYS A 218 2.77 -1.56 -14.77
C LYS A 218 4.12 -1.74 -14.05
N ALA A 219 4.45 -2.97 -13.71
CA ALA A 219 5.81 -3.39 -13.39
C ALA A 219 6.62 -3.59 -14.68
N CYS A 220 7.83 -3.03 -14.73
CA CYS A 220 8.69 -3.07 -15.91
C CYS A 220 9.95 -3.90 -15.67
N GLU A 221 10.49 -4.49 -16.75
CA GLU A 221 11.88 -4.93 -16.74
C GLU A 221 12.83 -3.73 -16.62
N HIS A 222 13.76 -3.80 -15.67
CA HIS A 222 14.90 -2.91 -15.54
C HIS A 222 16.12 -3.51 -16.25
N ALA A 223 16.82 -2.69 -17.04
CA ALA A 223 18.08 -3.07 -17.68
C ALA A 223 19.24 -2.53 -16.85
N ALA A 224 20.04 -3.43 -16.27
CA ALA A 224 21.25 -3.12 -15.53
C ALA A 224 22.49 -3.40 -16.39
N THR A 225 23.55 -2.61 -16.23
CA THR A 225 24.84 -2.86 -16.88
C THR A 225 25.76 -3.55 -15.87
N VAL A 226 26.29 -4.73 -16.22
CA VAL A 226 27.16 -5.55 -15.38
C VAL A 226 28.40 -5.89 -16.18
N GLY A 227 29.50 -5.17 -15.91
CA GLY A 227 30.64 -5.12 -16.83
C GLY A 227 30.21 -4.56 -18.18
N ASP A 228 30.56 -5.24 -19.27
CA ASP A 228 30.15 -4.86 -20.64
C ASP A 228 28.78 -5.44 -21.06
N ALA A 229 28.10 -6.20 -20.19
CA ALA A 229 26.84 -6.87 -20.50
C ALA A 229 25.61 -6.13 -19.96
N ILE A 230 24.54 -6.08 -20.76
CA ILE A 230 23.22 -5.63 -20.30
C ILE A 230 22.44 -6.84 -19.78
N VAL A 231 22.17 -6.86 -18.48
CA VAL A 231 21.38 -7.88 -17.80
C VAL A 231 20.00 -7.29 -17.46
N ARG A 232 18.94 -8.07 -17.71
CA ARG A 232 17.57 -7.66 -17.39
C ARG A 232 17.12 -8.25 -16.06
N HIS A 233 16.34 -7.49 -15.33
CA HIS A 233 15.74 -7.84 -14.04
C HIS A 233 14.33 -7.25 -13.97
N GLY A 234 13.55 -7.62 -12.97
CA GLY A 234 12.38 -6.88 -12.55
C GLY A 234 12.79 -5.65 -11.77
N ALA A 235 12.09 -4.53 -11.97
CA ALA A 235 12.46 -3.29 -11.30
C ALA A 235 12.37 -3.40 -9.78
N LEU A 236 11.32 -4.05 -9.23
CA LEU A 236 11.22 -4.25 -7.79
C LEU A 236 12.40 -5.09 -7.27
N THR A 237 12.63 -6.24 -7.90
CA THR A 237 13.62 -7.23 -7.46
C THR A 237 15.03 -6.69 -7.52
N TYR A 238 15.39 -5.99 -8.61
CA TYR A 238 16.70 -5.38 -8.77
C TYR A 238 17.05 -4.39 -7.66
N PHE A 239 16.12 -3.49 -7.31
CA PHE A 239 16.35 -2.50 -6.26
C PHE A 239 16.20 -3.11 -4.85
N LEU A 240 15.23 -4.00 -4.63
CA LEU A 240 15.03 -4.75 -3.38
C LEU A 240 16.30 -5.52 -3.00
N ALA A 241 16.86 -6.29 -3.94
CA ALA A 241 18.04 -7.10 -3.70
C ALA A 241 19.27 -6.26 -3.34
N GLN A 242 19.49 -5.13 -4.01
CA GLN A 242 20.58 -4.20 -3.65
C GLN A 242 20.41 -3.60 -2.25
N ALA A 243 19.17 -3.29 -1.85
CA ALA A 243 18.89 -2.77 -0.52
C ALA A 243 19.05 -3.86 0.55
N LEU A 244 18.55 -5.08 0.31
CA LEU A 244 18.73 -6.24 1.18
C LEU A 244 20.21 -6.64 1.33
N ALA A 245 21.00 -6.61 0.25
CA ALA A 245 22.44 -6.89 0.27
C ALA A 245 23.22 -5.89 1.16
N ARG A 246 22.75 -4.64 1.24
CA ARG A 246 23.35 -3.55 2.02
C ARG A 246 22.63 -3.32 3.36
N ALA A 247 21.63 -4.14 3.69
CA ALA A 247 20.82 -3.94 4.88
C ALA A 247 21.63 -4.24 6.14
N ARG A 248 21.57 -3.29 7.09
CA ARG A 248 22.10 -3.47 8.45
C ARG A 248 21.40 -4.64 9.16
N PRO A 249 22.03 -5.28 10.16
CA PRO A 249 21.40 -6.37 10.92
C PRO A 249 20.09 -6.00 11.62
N ASP A 250 19.91 -4.72 11.97
CA ASP A 250 18.74 -4.15 12.63
C ASP A 250 17.68 -3.57 11.65
N ALA A 251 17.87 -3.75 10.34
CA ALA A 251 16.95 -3.24 9.33
C ALA A 251 15.57 -3.94 9.40
N SER A 252 14.54 -3.18 9.05
CA SER A 252 13.16 -3.64 8.87
C SER A 252 12.72 -3.59 7.41
N TRP A 253 11.68 -4.33 7.06
CA TRP A 253 11.10 -4.32 5.70
C TRP A 253 10.68 -2.90 5.26
N GLY A 254 10.13 -2.09 6.15
CA GLY A 254 9.81 -0.69 5.93
C GLY A 254 11.04 0.14 5.61
N SER A 255 12.14 -0.01 6.37
CA SER A 255 13.38 0.72 6.10
C SER A 255 14.03 0.36 4.75
N VAL A 256 13.90 -0.91 4.33
CA VAL A 256 14.30 -1.38 2.99
C VAL A 256 13.39 -0.78 1.93
N PHE A 257 12.07 -0.79 2.16
CA PHE A 257 11.09 -0.27 1.22
C PHE A 257 11.25 1.25 0.97
N GLU A 258 11.44 2.04 2.02
CA GLU A 258 11.77 3.48 1.91
C GLU A 258 13.04 3.74 1.09
N THR A 259 13.96 2.78 1.04
CA THR A 259 15.19 2.88 0.25
C THR A 259 14.98 2.55 -1.24
N ILE A 260 13.98 1.72 -1.59
CA ILE A 260 13.79 1.20 -2.96
C ILE A 260 12.64 1.85 -3.71
N ALA A 261 11.53 2.20 -3.06
CA ALA A 261 10.40 2.89 -3.68
C ALA A 261 10.84 4.14 -4.47
N PRO A 262 11.63 5.07 -3.90
CA PRO A 262 12.12 6.22 -4.66
C PRO A 262 13.07 5.86 -5.81
N LYS A 263 13.82 4.76 -5.72
CA LYS A 263 14.74 4.33 -6.80
C LYS A 263 13.99 3.69 -7.96
N ILE A 264 12.98 2.88 -7.65
CA ILE A 264 12.07 2.27 -8.63
C ILE A 264 11.34 3.37 -9.38
N THR A 265 10.68 4.30 -8.68
CA THR A 265 9.94 5.39 -9.34
C THR A 265 10.86 6.38 -10.09
N ALA A 266 12.10 6.59 -9.65
CA ALA A 266 13.07 7.41 -10.40
C ALA A 266 13.52 6.74 -11.71
N ALA A 267 13.68 5.41 -11.72
CA ALA A 267 14.05 4.64 -12.91
C ALA A 267 12.84 4.35 -13.83
N HIS A 268 11.64 4.23 -13.25
CA HIS A 268 10.39 3.87 -13.91
C HIS A 268 9.24 4.74 -13.36
N PRO A 269 9.03 5.96 -13.90
CA PRO A 269 8.08 6.94 -13.33
C PRO A 269 6.60 6.56 -13.31
N LEU A 270 6.22 5.44 -13.94
CA LEU A 270 4.86 4.89 -13.95
C LEU A 270 4.71 3.63 -13.08
N GLN A 271 5.72 3.36 -12.24
CA GLN A 271 5.78 2.21 -11.34
C GLN A 271 6.01 2.69 -9.90
N HIS A 272 5.00 2.55 -9.04
CA HIS A 272 5.08 2.83 -7.61
C HIS A 272 4.85 1.53 -6.84
N PRO A 273 5.90 0.93 -6.25
CA PRO A 273 5.74 -0.31 -5.50
C PRO A 273 4.88 -0.10 -4.26
N LEU A 274 4.35 -1.18 -3.71
CA LEU A 274 3.51 -1.22 -2.53
C LEU A 274 4.12 -2.11 -1.45
N LEU A 275 3.84 -1.78 -0.19
CA LEU A 275 4.18 -2.57 1.00
C LEU A 275 2.95 -2.71 1.89
N GLU A 276 2.61 -3.95 2.24
CA GLU A 276 1.48 -4.27 3.11
C GLU A 276 1.87 -5.27 4.20
N GLY A 277 1.05 -5.36 5.26
CA GLY A 277 1.33 -6.20 6.43
C GLY A 277 2.02 -5.42 7.55
N ARG A 278 3.07 -5.98 8.14
CA ARG A 278 3.84 -5.37 9.25
C ARG A 278 5.20 -4.83 8.81
N PRO A 279 5.27 -3.62 8.20
CA PRO A 279 6.50 -3.10 7.59
C PRO A 279 7.66 -2.98 8.59
N TRP A 280 7.38 -2.61 9.85
CA TRP A 280 8.42 -2.34 10.85
C TRP A 280 8.93 -3.59 11.57
N THR A 281 8.65 -4.78 11.06
CA THR A 281 9.31 -6.03 11.50
C THR A 281 10.73 -6.12 10.93
N ALA A 282 11.65 -6.67 11.73
CA ALA A 282 13.03 -6.89 11.31
C ALA A 282 13.12 -7.84 10.11
N LEU A 283 14.20 -7.76 9.34
CA LEU A 283 14.45 -8.69 8.23
C LEU A 283 14.73 -10.09 8.75
N PHE A 284 13.75 -10.99 8.57
CA PHE A 284 13.87 -12.42 8.86
C PHE A 284 14.37 -12.74 10.30
N PRO A 285 13.62 -12.38 11.36
CA PRO A 285 14.08 -12.44 12.74
C PRO A 285 14.06 -13.86 13.32
N ASP A 286 14.97 -14.14 14.25
CA ASP A 286 14.99 -15.42 14.98
C ASP A 286 13.86 -15.50 16.02
N ALA A 287 13.53 -16.72 16.49
CA ALA A 287 12.36 -16.96 17.35
C ALA A 287 12.43 -16.30 18.74
N SER A 288 13.63 -15.94 19.21
CA SER A 288 13.80 -15.20 20.48
C SER A 288 13.20 -13.79 20.44
N SER A 289 12.89 -13.23 19.27
CA SER A 289 12.36 -11.87 19.13
C SER A 289 10.89 -11.70 19.56
N ARG A 290 10.24 -12.73 20.13
CA ARG A 290 8.85 -12.65 20.66
C ARG A 290 8.75 -12.13 22.09
N SER A 291 9.80 -12.28 22.91
CA SER A 291 9.71 -12.22 24.38
C SER A 291 9.61 -10.81 25.01
N SER A 292 9.00 -9.84 24.33
CA SER A 292 8.88 -8.46 24.82
C SER A 292 7.50 -7.81 24.60
N ALA A 293 6.57 -8.48 23.91
CA ALA A 293 5.29 -7.87 23.49
C ALA A 293 4.04 -8.72 23.76
N GLU A 294 4.16 -10.01 24.07
CA GLU A 294 3.00 -10.92 24.21
C GLU A 294 2.69 -11.34 25.66
N ASP A 295 3.65 -11.24 26.59
CA ASP A 295 3.43 -11.54 28.01
C ASP A 295 2.86 -10.32 28.76
N GLY A 296 1.53 -10.22 28.80
CA GLY A 296 0.83 -9.22 29.60
C GLY A 296 -0.70 -9.29 29.47
N GLN A 297 -1.36 -10.01 30.37
CA GLN A 297 -2.81 -9.86 30.57
C GLN A 297 -3.18 -8.38 30.77
N GLY A 298 -4.27 -7.92 30.13
CA GLY A 298 -4.95 -6.68 30.55
C GLY A 298 -4.85 -5.45 29.62
N ARG A 299 -4.93 -5.61 28.29
CA ARG A 299 -5.29 -4.50 27.39
C ARG A 299 -6.58 -4.82 26.63
N SER A 300 -7.55 -3.91 26.71
CA SER A 300 -8.89 -4.06 26.13
C SER A 300 -8.86 -3.98 24.59
N GLU A 301 -9.94 -4.42 23.93
CA GLU A 301 -10.09 -4.33 22.48
C GLU A 301 -10.03 -2.89 21.93
N VAL A 302 -10.30 -1.89 22.76
CA VAL A 302 -10.21 -0.47 22.39
C VAL A 302 -8.74 -0.08 22.15
N ALA A 303 -7.83 -0.46 23.05
CA ALA A 303 -6.38 -0.23 22.88
C ALA A 303 -5.77 -1.01 21.70
N ARG A 304 -6.46 -2.03 21.18
CA ARG A 304 -6.09 -2.73 19.93
C ARG A 304 -6.56 -2.00 18.67
N ARG A 305 -7.57 -1.13 18.75
CA ARG A 305 -7.99 -0.25 17.65
C ARG A 305 -7.13 1.00 17.55
N GLU A 306 -6.86 1.68 18.66
CA GLU A 306 -6.02 2.89 18.68
C GLU A 306 -4.62 2.61 18.13
N HIS A 307 -4.02 1.46 18.49
CA HIS A 307 -2.75 1.06 17.91
C HIS A 307 -2.80 0.82 16.39
N ALA A 308 -3.96 0.62 15.76
CA ALA A 308 -4.10 0.27 14.35
C ALA A 308 -4.12 1.47 13.38
N GLU A 309 -4.19 2.71 13.88
CA GLU A 309 -4.38 3.91 13.05
C GLU A 309 -3.09 4.73 12.84
N ASP A 310 -2.03 4.48 13.63
CA ASP A 310 -0.75 5.23 13.61
C ASP A 310 0.37 4.66 12.69
N TRP A 311 0.13 3.59 11.92
CA TRP A 311 1.21 2.84 11.24
C TRP A 311 1.90 3.57 10.06
N GLY A 312 1.45 4.77 9.69
CA GLY A 312 1.94 5.53 8.52
C GLY A 312 2.94 6.67 8.83
N LEU A 313 3.09 7.07 10.09
CA LEU A 313 3.79 8.31 10.48
C LEU A 313 5.10 8.05 11.24
N LEU A 314 6.04 7.38 10.57
CA LEU A 314 7.48 7.52 10.83
C LEU A 314 8.19 7.36 9.51
N ALA A 315 8.61 8.50 8.97
CA ALA A 315 8.54 8.75 7.56
C ALA A 315 9.85 9.36 7.08
N ARG A 316 10.63 8.49 6.42
CA ARG A 316 11.86 8.78 5.70
C ARG A 316 13.09 8.92 6.60
N ALA A 317 14.19 8.42 6.06
CA ALA A 317 15.52 8.60 6.62
C ALA A 317 16.24 9.74 5.91
N VAL A 318 17.02 10.50 6.69
CA VAL A 318 18.08 11.36 6.16
C VAL A 318 19.11 10.47 5.46
N THR A 319 19.38 10.74 4.18
CA THR A 319 20.32 9.95 3.36
C THR A 319 21.68 10.63 3.18
N ARG A 320 21.71 11.97 3.23
CA ARG A 320 22.92 12.80 3.19
C ARG A 320 22.69 14.08 3.99
N ILE A 321 23.77 14.63 4.53
CA ILE A 321 23.82 15.93 5.20
C ILE A 321 25.02 16.69 4.64
N ASP A 322 24.86 17.99 4.44
CA ASP A 322 25.91 18.89 3.97
C ASP A 322 25.71 20.26 4.65
N GLY A 323 26.46 20.52 5.72
CA GLY A 323 26.20 21.64 6.63
C GLY A 323 24.82 21.54 7.28
N ASP A 324 23.95 22.50 6.97
CA ASP A 324 22.54 22.52 7.39
C ASP A 324 21.56 22.00 6.32
N GLU A 325 22.03 21.63 5.12
CA GLU A 325 21.19 20.95 4.12
C GLU A 325 21.12 19.45 4.43
N VAL A 326 19.90 18.90 4.38
CA VAL A 326 19.64 17.46 4.48
C VAL A 326 18.98 16.96 3.19
N THR A 327 19.37 15.78 2.73
CA THR A 327 18.68 15.03 1.68
C THR A 327 17.91 13.88 2.29
N ILE A 328 16.65 13.68 1.89
CA ILE A 328 15.80 12.58 2.37
C ILE A 328 15.38 11.64 1.24
N ALA A 329 15.24 10.36 1.57
CA ALA A 329 14.64 9.37 0.68
C ALA A 329 13.13 9.61 0.60
N GLY A 330 12.59 9.93 -0.57
CA GLY A 330 11.18 10.31 -0.75
C GLY A 330 11.04 11.69 -1.39
N GLY A 331 9.98 11.87 -2.18
CA GLY A 331 9.72 13.10 -2.94
C GLY A 331 8.25 13.28 -3.25
N ALA A 332 7.91 14.03 -4.30
CA ALA A 332 6.53 14.34 -4.67
C ALA A 332 5.65 13.08 -4.87
N ALA A 333 6.21 12.00 -5.44
CA ALA A 333 5.52 10.71 -5.60
C ALA A 333 5.17 10.03 -4.25
N HIS A 334 5.80 10.46 -3.16
CA HIS A 334 5.63 9.97 -1.80
C HIS A 334 4.81 10.96 -0.94
N GLY A 335 4.22 11.98 -1.57
CA GLY A 335 3.37 12.98 -0.92
C GLY A 335 4.09 14.23 -0.38
N LEU A 336 5.41 14.33 -0.47
CA LEU A 336 6.16 15.46 0.11
C LEU A 336 5.86 16.76 -0.64
N VAL A 337 5.84 17.88 0.10
CA VAL A 337 5.56 19.23 -0.43
C VAL A 337 6.67 20.20 0.01
N VAL A 338 7.09 21.09 -0.89
CA VAL A 338 8.01 22.18 -0.55
C VAL A 338 7.38 23.06 0.53
N GLY A 339 8.15 23.40 1.57
CA GLY A 339 7.70 24.16 2.72
C GLY A 339 7.22 23.32 3.91
N SER A 340 7.01 22.00 3.75
CA SER A 340 6.68 21.10 4.87
C SER A 340 7.79 21.05 5.93
N LEU A 341 7.37 20.93 7.18
CA LEU A 341 8.19 20.92 8.39
C LEU A 341 8.25 19.51 8.97
N TRP A 342 9.44 19.08 9.35
CA TRP A 342 9.72 17.71 9.73
C TRP A 342 10.61 17.66 10.98
N ASP A 343 10.13 17.01 12.02
CA ASP A 343 10.91 16.68 13.21
C ASP A 343 11.89 15.56 12.90
N VAL A 344 13.14 15.76 13.31
CA VAL A 344 14.23 14.81 13.11
C VAL A 344 14.60 14.18 14.45
N TYR A 345 14.71 12.85 14.47
CA TYR A 345 15.08 12.06 15.63
C TYR A 345 16.33 11.22 15.35
N ALA A 346 17.02 10.81 16.42
CA ALA A 346 18.22 9.99 16.29
C ALA A 346 17.94 8.65 15.56
N PRO A 347 18.92 8.05 14.85
CA PRO A 347 18.68 6.90 13.96
C PRO A 347 18.02 5.66 14.60
N PHE A 348 18.15 5.51 15.93
CA PHE A 348 17.57 4.41 16.71
C PHE A 348 16.16 4.68 17.24
N VAL A 349 15.68 5.93 17.18
CA VAL A 349 14.31 6.31 17.58
C VAL A 349 13.35 5.86 16.48
N MET A 350 12.86 4.63 16.62
CA MET A 350 11.92 4.02 15.66
C MET A 350 10.47 4.47 15.87
N ARG A 351 10.14 5.00 17.05
CA ARG A 351 8.87 5.65 17.44
C ARG A 351 9.16 6.65 18.56
N PRO A 352 9.07 7.98 18.36
CA PRO A 352 9.21 8.93 19.44
C PRO A 352 8.02 8.80 20.41
N GLY A 353 8.32 8.51 21.66
CA GLY A 353 7.36 8.58 22.76
C GLY A 353 7.34 9.97 23.40
N ALA A 354 6.56 10.12 24.48
CA ALA A 354 6.39 11.38 25.20
C ALA A 354 7.66 11.94 25.90
N GLY A 355 8.81 11.29 25.75
CA GLY A 355 10.12 11.73 26.25
C GLY A 355 11.23 11.75 25.20
N ASP A 356 10.93 11.47 23.93
CA ASP A 356 11.89 11.59 22.83
C ASP A 356 11.81 13.00 22.23
N GLU A 357 12.80 13.85 22.50
CA GLU A 357 12.88 15.18 21.91
C GLU A 357 13.49 15.15 20.49
N PRO A 358 12.97 15.94 19.54
CA PRO A 358 13.57 16.05 18.21
C PRO A 358 14.93 16.74 18.28
N ILE A 359 15.93 16.13 17.65
CA ILE A 359 17.30 16.66 17.57
C ILE A 359 17.40 17.84 16.59
N ALA A 360 16.50 17.92 15.62
CA ALA A 360 16.38 19.06 14.70
C ALA A 360 14.96 19.21 14.14
N LEU A 361 14.65 20.42 13.65
CA LEU A 361 13.50 20.69 12.78
C LEU A 361 14.03 21.00 11.37
N VAL A 362 13.51 20.31 10.35
CA VAL A 362 13.88 20.53 8.94
C VAL A 362 12.70 21.08 8.16
N GLN A 363 12.95 22.06 7.30
CA GLN A 363 11.96 22.51 6.30
C GLN A 363 12.39 22.08 4.90
N LEU A 364 11.52 21.40 4.15
CA LEU A 364 11.81 21.01 2.77
C LEU A 364 11.86 22.24 1.85
N THR A 365 12.95 22.42 1.12
CA THR A 365 13.18 23.57 0.22
C THR A 365 13.10 23.18 -1.25
N ARG A 366 13.39 21.91 -1.59
CA ARG A 366 13.19 21.35 -2.93
C ARG A 366 12.65 19.94 -2.82
N VAL A 367 11.58 19.65 -3.56
CA VAL A 367 11.02 18.30 -3.69
C VAL A 367 11.15 17.87 -5.15
N GLY A 368 12.01 16.88 -5.42
CA GLY A 368 12.02 16.15 -6.68
C GLY A 368 10.98 15.01 -6.66
N ALA A 369 10.90 14.21 -7.72
CA ALA A 369 9.94 13.10 -7.78
C ALA A 369 10.11 12.09 -6.62
N CYS A 370 11.37 11.77 -6.29
CA CYS A 370 11.74 10.64 -5.43
C CYS A 370 12.76 10.98 -4.32
N ALA A 371 13.28 12.20 -4.31
CA ALA A 371 14.14 12.72 -3.26
C ALA A 371 13.77 14.18 -3.00
N ALA A 372 13.95 14.63 -1.77
CA ALA A 372 13.80 16.03 -1.39
C ALA A 372 15.04 16.51 -0.64
N THR A 373 15.33 17.79 -0.76
CA THR A 373 16.27 18.48 0.12
C THR A 373 15.52 19.47 1.00
N GLY A 374 16.00 19.61 2.22
CA GLY A 374 15.51 20.55 3.21
C GLY A 374 16.65 21.18 3.98
N VAL A 375 16.34 22.25 4.70
CA VAL A 375 17.32 22.98 5.52
C VAL A 375 16.91 22.86 6.97
N ILE A 376 17.88 22.56 7.84
CA ILE A 376 17.70 22.57 9.29
C ILE A 376 17.36 24.00 9.72
N ARG A 377 16.23 24.15 10.40
CA ARG A 377 15.73 25.43 10.96
C ARG A 377 16.09 25.59 12.42
N GLU A 378 16.01 24.51 13.19
CA GLU A 378 16.22 24.49 14.63
C GLU A 378 16.98 23.21 15.01
N ARG A 379 17.72 23.25 16.12
CA ARG A 379 18.43 22.10 16.70
C ARG A 379 18.13 21.99 18.21
N PRO A 380 16.91 21.58 18.61
CA PRO A 380 16.44 21.71 19.99
C PRO A 380 17.33 20.95 20.99
N GLY A 381 17.64 19.69 20.70
CA GLY A 381 18.49 18.85 21.55
C GLY A 381 20.00 19.01 21.37
N GLY A 382 20.48 19.94 20.52
CA GLY A 382 21.91 20.19 20.25
C GLY A 382 22.71 19.06 19.58
N ALA A 383 22.15 17.85 19.50
CA ALA A 383 22.79 16.69 18.88
C ALA A 383 22.99 16.86 17.36
N ALA A 384 24.00 16.17 16.83
CA ALA A 384 24.23 16.12 15.39
C ALA A 384 23.11 15.31 14.72
N VAL A 385 22.58 15.85 13.61
CA VAL A 385 21.81 15.04 12.67
C VAL A 385 22.82 14.21 11.87
N GLU A 386 22.53 12.93 11.65
CA GLU A 386 23.40 11.98 10.93
C GLU A 386 22.60 11.22 9.85
N PRO A 387 23.25 10.70 8.79
CA PRO A 387 22.60 9.77 7.87
C PRO A 387 21.99 8.58 8.60
N GLY A 388 20.73 8.27 8.31
CA GLY A 388 19.91 7.30 9.04
C GLY A 388 19.01 7.91 10.11
N ALA A 389 19.17 9.19 10.47
CA ALA A 389 18.23 9.92 11.32
C ALA A 389 16.81 9.86 10.73
N ARG A 390 15.82 9.71 11.61
CA ARG A 390 14.42 9.46 11.25
C ARG A 390 13.62 10.74 11.28
N MET A 391 12.70 10.90 10.33
CA MET A 391 11.91 12.12 10.22
C MET A 391 10.41 11.84 10.41
N LEU A 392 9.71 12.82 10.96
CA LEU A 392 8.28 12.81 11.21
C LEU A 392 7.71 14.13 10.70
N GLU A 393 6.68 14.08 9.86
CA GLU A 393 6.02 15.28 9.35
C GLU A 393 5.31 16.00 10.51
N ARG A 394 5.81 17.20 10.87
CA ARG A 394 5.22 18.06 11.89
C ARG A 394 4.08 18.90 11.31
N ALA A 395 4.26 19.42 10.09
CA ALA A 395 3.25 20.22 9.40
C ALA A 395 3.51 20.27 7.89
N THR A 396 2.44 20.27 7.09
CA THR A 396 2.51 20.44 5.63
C THR A 396 1.73 21.68 5.20
N PRO A 397 2.30 22.55 4.35
CA PRO A 397 1.57 23.71 3.82
C PRO A 397 0.34 23.25 3.00
N PRO A 398 -0.77 24.01 3.02
CA PRO A 398 -1.97 23.64 2.27
C PRO A 398 -1.69 23.41 0.78
N ARG A 399 -2.10 22.25 0.26
CA ARG A 399 -1.91 21.89 -1.17
C ARG A 399 -2.79 22.73 -2.11
N HIS A 400 -3.88 23.28 -1.57
CA HIS A 400 -4.89 24.08 -2.24
C HIS A 400 -5.32 25.22 -1.30
N PRO A 401 -5.90 26.31 -1.81
CA PRO A 401 -6.57 27.28 -0.94
C PRO A 401 -7.70 26.60 -0.13
N PRO A 402 -7.97 27.04 1.10
CA PRO A 402 -9.02 26.45 1.93
C PRO A 402 -10.41 26.65 1.29
N LEU A 403 -11.24 25.61 1.35
CA LEU A 403 -12.58 25.59 0.77
C LEU A 403 -13.47 26.65 1.43
N ALA A 404 -14.08 27.50 0.61
CA ALA A 404 -14.98 28.54 1.06
C ALA A 404 -16.34 27.93 1.46
N ILE A 405 -16.77 28.14 2.71
CA ILE A 405 -18.00 27.56 3.26
C ILE A 405 -18.99 28.64 3.69
N HIS A 406 -20.25 28.49 3.27
CA HIS A 406 -21.40 29.16 3.90
C HIS A 406 -22.08 28.27 4.93
N ILE A 407 -22.43 28.86 6.07
CA ILE A 407 -23.28 28.23 7.09
C ILE A 407 -24.66 28.86 6.98
N ASP A 408 -25.62 28.06 6.54
CA ASP A 408 -26.97 28.46 6.15
C ASP A 408 -27.96 27.83 7.15
N LEU A 409 -28.35 28.63 8.15
CA LEU A 409 -29.06 28.20 9.37
C LEU A 409 -30.30 29.04 9.61
N HIS A 410 -31.40 28.38 10.01
CA HIS A 410 -32.60 29.06 10.49
C HIS A 410 -32.45 29.55 11.94
N GLU A 411 -33.25 30.57 12.30
CA GLU A 411 -33.21 31.24 13.59
C GLU A 411 -33.32 30.26 14.78
N GLY A 412 -32.59 30.54 15.86
CA GLY A 412 -32.53 29.70 17.06
C GLY A 412 -31.41 28.63 17.06
N SER A 413 -30.76 28.37 15.93
CA SER A 413 -29.56 27.51 15.87
C SER A 413 -28.28 28.31 16.15
N SER A 414 -27.35 27.78 16.95
CA SER A 414 -26.11 28.51 17.30
C SER A 414 -25.07 28.50 16.17
N ARG A 415 -25.30 29.33 15.15
CA ARG A 415 -24.41 29.56 14.01
C ARG A 415 -22.97 29.86 14.44
N ASP A 416 -22.80 30.63 15.51
CA ASP A 416 -21.48 31.07 15.97
C ASP A 416 -20.67 29.96 16.66
N ALA A 417 -21.32 28.93 17.21
CA ALA A 417 -20.62 27.75 17.71
C ALA A 417 -20.03 26.96 16.52
N LEU A 418 -20.87 26.62 15.54
CA LEU A 418 -20.47 25.89 14.34
C LEU A 418 -19.46 26.67 13.48
N ALA A 419 -19.60 28.00 13.39
CA ALA A 419 -18.66 28.84 12.66
C ALA A 419 -17.26 28.84 13.29
N ARG A 420 -17.17 28.90 14.63
CA ARG A 420 -15.88 28.82 15.35
C ARG A 420 -15.23 27.44 15.20
N GLU A 421 -16.03 26.39 15.25
CA GLU A 421 -15.55 25.02 15.10
C GLU A 421 -15.04 24.73 13.68
N LEU A 422 -15.80 25.07 12.64
CA LEU A 422 -15.36 24.91 11.24
C LEU A 422 -14.16 25.81 10.89
N SER A 423 -14.08 27.01 11.48
CA SER A 423 -12.92 27.91 11.33
C SER A 423 -11.65 27.45 12.05
N SER A 424 -11.71 26.37 12.84
CA SER A 424 -10.50 25.72 13.40
C SER A 424 -9.76 24.86 12.36
N SER A 425 -10.40 24.53 11.23
CA SER A 425 -9.76 23.76 10.16
C SER A 425 -8.85 24.64 9.30
N PRO A 426 -7.58 24.24 9.06
CA PRO A 426 -6.74 24.90 8.06
C PRO A 426 -7.18 24.60 6.61
N ALA A 427 -8.09 23.64 6.41
CA ALA A 427 -8.63 23.27 5.09
C ALA A 427 -9.92 24.03 4.72
N LEU A 428 -10.55 24.75 5.66
CA LEU A 428 -11.84 25.41 5.48
C LEU A 428 -11.73 26.91 5.75
N ARG A 429 -12.51 27.70 5.03
CA ARG A 429 -12.65 29.15 5.24
C ARG A 429 -14.13 29.48 5.31
N VAL A 430 -14.65 29.67 6.53
CA VAL A 430 -16.02 30.17 6.70
C VAL A 430 -16.06 31.60 6.17
N ILE A 431 -16.90 31.85 5.17
CA ILE A 431 -17.07 33.16 4.53
C ILE A 431 -18.48 33.71 4.80
N ASP A 432 -18.62 35.03 4.66
CA ASP A 432 -19.91 35.69 4.82
C ASP A 432 -20.82 35.38 3.60
N PRO A 433 -22.05 34.84 3.80
CA PRO A 433 -22.99 34.52 2.74
C PRO A 433 -23.41 35.70 1.83
N TYR A 434 -23.08 36.94 2.21
CA TYR A 434 -23.35 38.13 1.43
C TYR A 434 -22.10 38.74 0.75
N ALA A 435 -20.90 38.20 0.99
CA ALA A 435 -19.64 38.78 0.49
C ALA A 435 -18.99 38.00 -0.66
N ASP A 436 -18.92 36.67 -0.56
CA ASP A 436 -18.16 35.80 -1.47
C ASP A 436 -19.00 34.60 -1.96
N PRO A 437 -18.67 33.96 -3.10
CA PRO A 437 -19.23 32.66 -3.47
C PRO A 437 -18.57 31.53 -2.65
N ALA A 438 -19.38 30.58 -2.16
CA ALA A 438 -18.89 29.40 -1.44
C ALA A 438 -18.79 28.16 -2.33
N ASP A 439 -17.75 27.37 -2.10
CA ASP A 439 -17.55 26.03 -2.67
C ASP A 439 -18.55 25.02 -2.08
N LEU A 440 -18.89 25.17 -0.79
CA LEU A 440 -19.82 24.29 -0.07
C LEU A 440 -20.77 25.08 0.84
N ARG A 441 -21.96 24.54 1.09
CA ARG A 441 -22.93 25.07 2.06
C ARG A 441 -23.25 24.03 3.12
N VAL A 442 -23.14 24.41 4.39
CA VAL A 442 -23.56 23.59 5.54
C VAL A 442 -24.95 24.04 5.97
N ARG A 443 -25.90 23.09 6.00
CA ARG A 443 -27.31 23.32 6.33
C ARG A 443 -27.79 22.39 7.43
N LEU A 444 -28.65 22.88 8.31
CA LEU A 444 -29.40 22.05 9.24
C LEU A 444 -30.70 21.57 8.56
N VAL A 445 -30.85 20.26 8.41
CA VAL A 445 -32.05 19.64 7.82
C VAL A 445 -32.83 18.96 8.95
N PRO A 446 -34.05 19.41 9.27
CA PRO A 446 -34.84 18.80 10.34
C PRO A 446 -35.35 17.41 9.96
N ALA A 447 -35.71 16.60 10.97
CA ALA A 447 -36.41 15.35 10.74
C ALA A 447 -37.75 15.59 10.01
N ARG A 448 -37.98 14.89 8.90
CA ARG A 448 -39.20 15.01 8.08
C ARG A 448 -39.51 13.70 7.34
N SER A 449 -40.80 13.40 7.21
CA SER A 449 -41.30 12.25 6.43
C SER A 449 -41.29 12.50 4.92
N VAL A 450 -41.56 13.73 4.50
CA VAL A 450 -41.62 14.21 3.11
C VAL A 450 -40.87 15.55 3.03
N ALA A 451 -40.25 15.84 1.88
CA ALA A 451 -39.67 17.15 1.61
C ALA A 451 -40.59 17.98 0.71
N VAL A 452 -40.65 19.30 0.92
CA VAL A 452 -41.42 20.24 0.11
C VAL A 452 -40.55 21.36 -0.46
N ASP A 453 -41.03 22.03 -1.52
CA ASP A 453 -40.33 23.21 -2.06
C ASP A 453 -40.26 24.33 -1.01
N GLY A 454 -39.05 24.81 -0.76
CA GLY A 454 -38.72 25.75 0.32
C GLY A 454 -38.00 25.12 1.52
N ASP A 455 -38.02 23.79 1.66
CA ASP A 455 -37.26 23.10 2.71
C ASP A 455 -35.74 23.28 2.55
N PRO A 456 -34.95 23.25 3.63
CA PRO A 456 -33.50 23.07 3.53
C PRO A 456 -33.18 21.73 2.87
N CYS A 457 -32.48 21.79 1.73
CA CYS A 457 -32.05 20.64 0.93
C CYS A 457 -33.21 19.70 0.54
N PRO A 458 -34.16 20.14 -0.32
CA PRO A 458 -35.39 19.39 -0.61
C PRO A 458 -35.10 18.07 -1.34
N LEU A 459 -34.02 18.02 -2.14
CA LEU A 459 -33.55 16.83 -2.85
C LEU A 459 -33.22 15.62 -1.96
N LEU A 460 -33.07 15.80 -0.64
CA LEU A 460 -32.83 14.70 0.29
C LEU A 460 -34.08 13.87 0.63
N GLY A 461 -35.29 14.38 0.32
CA GLY A 461 -36.54 13.70 0.65
C GLY A 461 -36.69 13.46 2.16
N THR A 462 -37.04 12.21 2.52
CA THR A 462 -37.25 11.76 3.90
C THR A 462 -35.96 11.77 4.73
N VAL A 463 -35.98 12.46 5.87
CA VAL A 463 -34.86 12.54 6.82
C VAL A 463 -35.33 12.07 8.19
N ARG A 464 -34.81 10.93 8.67
CA ARG A 464 -35.34 10.25 9.89
C ARG A 464 -35.05 10.99 11.20
N GLN A 465 -34.00 11.80 11.24
CA GLN A 465 -33.57 12.57 12.41
C GLN A 465 -32.88 13.85 11.93
N SER A 466 -33.00 14.94 12.68
CA SER A 466 -32.36 16.22 12.32
C SER A 466 -30.87 16.00 12.08
N SER A 467 -30.37 16.49 10.95
CA SER A 467 -29.02 16.19 10.45
C SER A 467 -28.39 17.40 9.77
N TRP A 468 -27.08 17.57 9.92
CA TRP A 468 -26.29 18.47 9.10
C TRP A 468 -26.11 17.88 7.71
N ALA A 469 -26.30 18.72 6.69
CA ALA A 469 -26.05 18.42 5.29
C ALA A 469 -24.98 19.36 4.75
N VAL A 470 -23.94 18.80 4.12
CA VAL A 470 -22.99 19.56 3.31
C VAL A 470 -23.41 19.42 1.86
N VAL A 471 -23.73 20.53 1.19
CA VAL A 471 -24.14 20.53 -0.22
C VAL A 471 -23.22 21.39 -1.07
N GLY A 472 -23.04 20.98 -2.32
CA GLY A 472 -22.37 21.78 -3.34
C GLY A 472 -23.23 22.95 -3.84
N PRO A 473 -22.70 23.77 -4.77
CA PRO A 473 -23.42 24.92 -5.33
C PRO A 473 -24.67 24.53 -6.14
N ASP A 474 -24.72 23.28 -6.63
CA ASP A 474 -25.87 22.68 -7.32
C ASP A 474 -26.95 22.13 -6.37
N GLY A 475 -26.77 22.28 -5.05
CA GLY A 475 -27.67 21.78 -4.02
C GLY A 475 -27.61 20.27 -3.78
N ARG A 476 -26.71 19.53 -4.45
CA ARG A 476 -26.49 18.10 -4.20
C ARG A 476 -25.63 17.87 -2.97
N LEU A 477 -25.85 16.74 -2.33
CA LEU A 477 -25.13 16.31 -1.14
C LEU A 477 -23.66 15.99 -1.48
N ALA A 478 -22.72 16.69 -0.84
CA ALA A 478 -21.28 16.54 -1.03
C ALA A 478 -20.63 15.57 -0.01
N ALA A 479 -21.24 15.41 1.17
CA ALA A 479 -20.79 14.50 2.23
C ALA A 479 -21.99 13.81 2.90
N ARG A 480 -21.78 12.68 3.60
CA ARG A 480 -22.88 11.96 4.29
C ARG A 480 -23.61 12.88 5.28
N LEU A 481 -24.91 12.65 5.48
CA LEU A 481 -25.70 13.36 6.50
C LEU A 481 -25.20 13.02 7.90
N ILE A 482 -25.02 14.04 8.74
CA ILE A 482 -24.46 13.91 10.10
C ILE A 482 -25.58 14.21 11.12
N PRO A 483 -26.04 13.22 11.92
CA PRO A 483 -27.10 13.43 12.90
C PRO A 483 -26.78 14.50 13.95
N VAL A 484 -27.77 15.30 14.30
CA VAL A 484 -27.70 16.29 15.39
C VAL A 484 -27.95 15.57 16.72
N GLY A 485 -26.95 15.51 17.59
CA GLY A 485 -27.05 14.87 18.92
C GLY A 485 -26.16 13.62 19.11
N GLY A 486 -25.45 13.18 18.06
CA GLY A 486 -24.13 12.57 18.25
C GLY A 486 -23.06 13.66 18.45
N ASP A 487 -21.80 13.26 18.65
CA ASP A 487 -20.69 14.20 18.75
C ASP A 487 -20.69 15.19 17.58
N ALA A 488 -20.84 16.47 17.91
CA ALA A 488 -20.85 17.58 16.97
C ALA A 488 -19.44 17.77 16.35
N PRO A 489 -19.31 18.52 15.25
CA PRO A 489 -18.76 18.06 13.98
C PRO A 489 -17.23 17.89 13.88
N SER A 490 -16.64 17.01 14.68
CA SER A 490 -15.37 16.34 14.35
C SER A 490 -15.40 15.67 12.96
N VAL A 491 -16.57 15.16 12.53
CA VAL A 491 -16.77 14.48 11.24
C VAL A 491 -16.69 15.44 10.03
N LEU A 492 -16.93 16.74 10.18
CA LEU A 492 -16.76 17.72 9.09
C LEU A 492 -15.29 18.11 8.86
N LEU A 493 -14.40 17.76 9.79
CA LEU A 493 -12.98 18.11 9.78
C LEU A 493 -12.09 16.99 9.21
N GLY A 494 -12.64 15.79 8.99
CA GLY A 494 -11.90 14.58 8.61
C GLY A 494 -12.27 13.99 7.23
N ALA A 495 -12.66 14.83 6.27
CA ALA A 495 -13.05 14.44 4.90
C ALA A 495 -11.99 14.81 3.86
#